data_AF-A0A818GEM5-F1
#
_entry.id   AF-A0A818GEM5-F1
#
_cell.length_a   1.000
_cell.length_b   1.000
_cell.length_c   1.000
_cell.angle_alpha   90.00
_cell.angle_beta   90.00
_cell.angle_gamma   90.00
#
_symmetry.space_group_name_H-M   'P 1'
#
loop_
_entity.id
_entity.type
_entity.pdbx_description
1 polymer ?
#
loop_
_entity_poly.entity_id
_entity_poly.type
_entity_poly.pdbx_seq_one_letter_code
_entity_poly.pdbx_strand_id
1 'polypeptide(L)'
;MTVAFFVLYAADSMAECVENAAVVVCFLSQKYQDSENCKKELQYAGSKHISMIPVYTQRGWKPSERLGLITAGELWIDFRDINNNKFKESAEKLYQQIQVVQATEGSVVGTIPTTTDAVSISDLTIHDQKLIPSKKPEPISLPTQGSQSGNRDILDYVRETGNLPLAYYDAQLTNTDKTVAGVLDDAITGILREGATLDKSSEAEWLTKELLNLRKYGIKENVSKHLKLPYELAEMCIYIYSKSSFLPGLMTQVLNSPQSITSEQANSLGPFSWLLYRALRQLKTTNIPTVYKDLELTDEERKDYVKEEVKFTAFTETYKQRRDSECVGNTLLIIDLNVKSNSFKDQNVCCGADMPGYSNLSMSFHMWPGVKFHFSKYEYDADKQKHIIYLKSSAENY
;
A
#
# COMPACT_ATOMS: atom_id res chain seq x y z
N MET A 1 -4.92 -12.53 17.57
CA MET A 1 -3.95 -11.98 18.54
C MET A 1 -2.85 -11.31 17.73
N THR A 2 -2.83 -9.98 17.71
CA THR A 2 -2.12 -9.18 16.71
C THR A 2 -0.69 -8.91 17.17
N VAL A 3 0.31 -9.38 16.41
CA VAL A 3 1.69 -8.90 16.52
C VAL A 3 1.77 -7.62 15.71
N ALA A 4 1.93 -6.46 16.35
CA ALA A 4 2.15 -5.21 15.62
C ALA A 4 3.61 -5.16 15.13
N PHE A 5 3.84 -5.60 13.89
CA PHE A 5 5.07 -5.27 13.18
C PHE A 5 5.01 -3.82 12.74
N PHE A 6 5.89 -2.96 13.27
CA PHE A 6 6.04 -1.59 12.77
C PHE A 6 6.80 -1.61 11.44
N VAL A 7 6.05 -1.88 10.36
CA VAL A 7 6.20 -1.18 9.09
C VAL A 7 4.84 -0.53 8.84
N LEU A 8 4.71 0.72 9.30
CA LEU A 8 3.64 1.67 8.97
C LEU A 8 2.28 1.01 8.61
N TYR A 9 1.54 0.53 9.61
CA TYR A 9 0.12 0.27 9.44
C TYR A 9 -0.63 1.59 9.63
N ALA A 10 -1.32 2.03 8.58
CA ALA A 10 -2.30 3.10 8.65
C ALA A 10 -3.57 2.56 9.32
N ALA A 11 -3.76 2.88 10.60
CA ALA A 11 -5.10 3.02 11.16
C ALA A 11 -5.35 4.51 11.39
N ASP A 12 -6.62 4.90 11.40
CA ASP A 12 -7.09 6.29 11.48
C ASP A 12 -6.67 7.04 12.77
N SER A 13 -5.95 6.38 13.68
CA SER A 13 -4.92 7.04 14.50
C SER A 13 -3.77 6.08 14.83
N MET A 14 -2.52 6.53 14.68
CA MET A 14 -1.33 5.75 15.10
C MET A 14 -1.37 5.38 16.60
N ALA A 15 -2.12 6.14 17.40
CA ALA A 15 -2.35 5.86 18.82
C ALA A 15 -3.16 4.57 19.03
N GLU A 16 -4.20 4.33 18.23
CA GLU A 16 -5.04 3.14 18.37
C GLU A 16 -4.28 1.85 18.02
N CYS A 17 -3.40 1.90 17.01
CA CYS A 17 -2.51 0.78 16.68
C CYS A 17 -1.56 0.43 17.83
N VAL A 18 -0.96 1.46 18.44
CA VAL A 18 -0.08 1.26 19.59
C VAL A 18 -0.89 0.70 20.74
N GLU A 19 -2.06 1.26 21.06
CA GLU A 19 -2.88 0.86 22.21
C GLU A 19 -3.31 -0.61 22.21
N ASN A 20 -3.54 -1.20 21.03
CA ASN A 20 -3.96 -2.59 20.90
C ASN A 20 -2.80 -3.56 20.58
N ALA A 21 -1.54 -3.09 20.60
CA ALA A 21 -0.39 -3.91 20.29
C ALA A 21 0.03 -4.78 21.48
N ALA A 22 0.30 -6.07 21.24
CA ALA A 22 0.93 -6.95 22.23
C ALA A 22 2.44 -6.64 22.41
N VAL A 23 3.08 -6.11 21.37
CA VAL A 23 4.50 -5.74 21.41
C VAL A 23 4.78 -4.68 20.34
N VAL A 24 5.69 -3.75 20.65
CA VAL A 24 6.17 -2.71 19.74
C VAL A 24 7.63 -2.98 19.38
N VAL A 25 7.89 -3.35 18.13
CA VAL A 25 9.26 -3.58 17.62
C VAL A 25 9.81 -2.27 17.05
N CYS A 26 10.86 -1.74 17.67
CA CYS A 26 11.42 -0.42 17.33
C CYS A 26 12.68 -0.57 16.47
N PHE A 27 12.59 -0.35 15.15
CA PHE A 27 13.75 -0.36 14.25
C PHE A 27 14.55 0.95 14.34
N LEU A 28 15.48 0.98 15.28
CA LEU A 28 16.27 2.13 15.67
C LEU A 28 17.28 2.54 14.59
N SER A 29 17.25 3.82 14.24
CA SER A 29 18.16 4.52 13.33
C SER A 29 18.21 6.01 13.69
N GLN A 30 19.13 6.78 13.11
CA GLN A 30 19.18 8.24 13.27
C GLN A 30 17.87 8.89 12.79
N LYS A 31 17.32 8.44 11.65
CA LYS A 31 16.04 8.94 11.13
C LYS A 31 14.87 8.66 12.09
N TYR A 32 14.90 7.50 12.76
CA TYR A 32 13.91 7.17 13.79
C TYR A 32 14.02 8.13 14.98
N GLN A 33 15.25 8.41 15.44
CA GLN A 33 15.48 9.34 16.55
C GLN A 33 15.09 10.78 16.20
N ASP A 34 15.28 11.21 14.96
CA ASP A 34 14.97 12.58 14.53
C ASP A 34 13.48 12.81 14.24
N SER A 35 12.69 11.74 14.11
CA SER A 35 11.26 11.80 13.79
C SER A 35 10.40 12.12 15.01
N GLU A 36 9.71 13.25 15.00
CA GLU A 36 8.75 13.62 16.04
C GLU A 36 7.59 12.63 16.17
N ASN A 37 7.18 11.99 15.08
CA ASN A 37 6.13 10.96 15.12
C ASN A 37 6.61 9.72 15.86
N CYS A 38 7.82 9.24 15.56
CA CYS A 38 8.40 8.08 16.25
C CYS A 38 8.62 8.35 17.74
N LYS A 39 9.01 9.59 18.10
CA LYS A 39 9.11 10.00 19.51
C LYS A 39 7.76 9.94 20.23
N LYS A 40 6.69 10.42 19.59
CA LYS A 40 5.32 10.39 20.13
C LYS A 40 4.80 8.97 20.28
N GLU A 41 5.00 8.11 19.28
CA GLU A 41 4.63 6.69 19.30
C GLU A 41 5.34 5.94 20.42
N LEU A 42 6.65 6.11 20.53
CA LEU A 42 7.46 5.46 21.55
C LEU A 42 7.07 5.94 22.96
N GLN A 43 6.78 7.24 23.11
CA GLN A 43 6.28 7.80 24.36
C GLN A 43 4.90 7.24 24.72
N TYR A 44 4.02 7.10 23.73
CA TYR A 44 2.67 6.56 23.94
C TYR A 44 2.73 5.08 24.34
N ALA A 45 3.52 4.27 23.63
CA ALA A 45 3.75 2.86 23.97
C ALA A 45 4.30 2.70 25.39
N GLY A 46 5.31 3.50 25.75
CA GLY A 46 5.87 3.52 27.10
C GLY A 46 4.84 3.93 28.17
N SER A 47 3.99 4.92 27.87
CA SER A 47 2.93 5.37 28.80
C SER A 47 1.81 4.34 29.00
N LYS A 48 1.61 3.46 28.01
CA LYS A 48 0.63 2.37 28.05
C LYS A 48 1.22 1.06 28.58
N HIS A 49 2.50 1.07 28.99
CA HIS A 49 3.23 -0.11 29.46
C HIS A 49 3.26 -1.27 28.46
N ILE A 50 3.28 -0.95 27.16
CA ILE A 50 3.35 -1.96 26.11
C ILE A 50 4.80 -2.41 25.94
N SER A 51 5.02 -3.72 25.90
CA SER A 51 6.36 -4.30 25.76
C SER A 51 7.05 -3.82 24.48
N MET A 52 8.32 -3.43 24.59
CA MET A 52 9.10 -2.89 23.47
C MET A 52 10.32 -3.74 23.17
N ILE A 53 10.58 -4.02 21.89
CA ILE A 53 11.79 -4.73 21.44
C ILE A 53 12.63 -3.78 20.57
N PRO A 54 13.79 -3.29 21.07
CA PRO A 54 14.66 -2.42 20.29
C PRO A 54 15.51 -3.21 19.28
N VAL A 55 15.46 -2.81 18.00
CA VAL A 55 16.18 -3.42 16.89
C VAL A 55 17.11 -2.40 16.23
N TYR A 56 18.42 -2.62 16.28
CA TYR A 56 19.40 -1.70 15.70
C TYR A 56 19.60 -1.99 14.22
N THR A 57 19.36 -1.00 13.37
CA THR A 57 19.50 -1.17 11.90
C THR A 57 20.64 -0.37 11.29
N GLN A 58 21.15 0.66 11.99
CA GLN A 58 22.17 1.57 11.47
C GLN A 58 23.56 1.34 12.07
N ARG A 59 24.56 1.06 11.21
CA ARG A 59 25.99 0.94 11.61
C ARG A 59 26.55 2.26 12.11
N GLY A 60 27.42 2.20 13.12
CA GLY A 60 28.15 3.36 13.65
C GLY A 60 27.29 4.37 14.42
N TRP A 61 25.98 4.11 14.54
CA TRP A 61 25.05 4.94 15.28
C TRP A 61 24.65 4.25 16.60
N LYS A 62 24.41 5.05 17.63
CA LYS A 62 23.88 4.63 18.93
C LYS A 62 22.76 5.59 19.33
N PRO A 63 21.68 5.09 19.93
CA PRO A 63 20.62 5.96 20.43
C PRO A 63 21.19 6.89 21.49
N SER A 64 20.80 8.15 21.43
CA SER A 64 21.14 9.17 22.42
C SER A 64 19.88 9.80 22.98
N GLU A 65 20.05 10.63 24.01
CA GLU A 65 18.97 11.40 24.62
C GLU A 65 17.81 10.52 25.10
N ARG A 66 16.57 10.92 24.81
CA ARG A 66 15.34 10.26 25.23
C ARG A 66 15.20 8.84 24.69
N LEU A 67 15.65 8.59 23.45
CA LEU A 67 15.62 7.25 22.86
C LEU A 67 16.60 6.33 23.59
N GLY A 68 17.76 6.85 23.96
CA GLY A 68 18.74 6.14 24.79
C GLY A 68 18.19 5.76 26.16
N LEU A 69 17.40 6.64 26.80
CA LEU A 69 16.77 6.37 28.09
C LEU A 69 15.67 5.31 28.03
N ILE A 70 14.79 5.38 27.02
CA ILE A 70 13.68 4.42 26.86
C ILE A 70 14.20 3.03 26.48
N THR A 71 15.33 2.97 25.78
CA THR A 71 15.97 1.70 25.38
C THR A 71 17.06 1.24 26.35
N ALA A 72 17.30 1.97 27.45
CA ALA A 72 18.29 1.60 28.44
C ALA A 72 17.77 0.42 29.29
N GLY A 73 18.53 -0.67 29.30
CA GLY A 73 18.19 -1.89 30.07
C GLY A 73 17.42 -2.95 29.27
N GLU A 74 16.92 -2.61 28.09
CA GLU A 74 16.23 -3.56 27.21
C GLU A 74 17.19 -4.42 26.38
N LEU A 75 16.82 -5.69 26.16
CA LEU A 75 17.56 -6.61 25.30
C LEU A 75 17.37 -6.20 23.84
N TRP A 76 18.38 -5.55 23.27
CA TRP A 76 18.36 -5.12 21.86
C TRP A 76 18.82 -6.22 20.90
N ILE A 77 18.35 -6.13 19.67
CA ILE A 77 18.69 -7.06 18.59
C ILE A 77 19.47 -6.33 17.51
N ASP A 78 20.60 -6.91 17.10
CA ASP A 78 21.48 -6.29 16.11
C ASP A 78 21.12 -6.70 14.67
N PHE A 79 20.58 -5.80 13.87
CA PHE A 79 20.39 -5.97 12.42
C PHE A 79 21.39 -5.17 11.58
N ARG A 80 22.43 -4.60 12.19
CA ARG A 80 23.43 -3.80 11.48
C ARG A 80 24.36 -4.65 10.62
N ASP A 81 24.46 -5.96 10.86
CA ASP A 81 25.24 -6.87 10.04
C ASP A 81 24.37 -7.58 8.98
N ILE A 82 24.45 -7.10 7.75
CA ILE A 82 23.71 -7.60 6.58
C ILE A 82 24.28 -8.90 5.98
N ASN A 83 25.30 -9.52 6.59
CA ASN A 83 25.74 -10.84 6.15
C ASN A 83 24.60 -11.87 6.36
N ASN A 84 24.24 -12.62 5.31
CA ASN A 84 23.08 -13.52 5.29
C ASN A 84 22.94 -14.42 6.54
N ASN A 85 24.06 -14.97 7.03
CA ASN A 85 24.05 -15.83 8.23
C ASN A 85 23.69 -15.07 9.51
N LYS A 86 24.21 -13.84 9.68
CA LYS A 86 23.92 -13.01 10.86
C LYS A 86 22.55 -12.38 10.80
N PHE A 87 22.09 -11.99 9.61
CA PHE A 87 20.72 -11.52 9.42
C PHE A 87 19.71 -12.59 9.86
N LYS A 88 19.93 -13.84 9.45
CA LYS A 88 19.07 -14.98 9.85
C LYS A 88 19.07 -15.18 11.36
N GLU A 89 20.24 -15.17 12.00
CA GLU A 89 20.36 -15.30 13.45
C GLU A 89 19.62 -14.16 14.19
N SER A 90 19.74 -12.92 13.72
CA SER A 90 19.04 -11.77 14.29
C SER A 90 17.52 -11.84 14.08
N ALA A 91 17.06 -12.33 12.93
CA ALA A 91 15.64 -12.58 12.68
C ALA A 91 15.07 -13.68 13.59
N GLU A 92 15.82 -14.75 13.81
CA GLU A 92 15.44 -15.82 14.75
C GLU A 92 15.37 -15.30 16.20
N LYS A 93 16.34 -14.48 16.63
CA LYS A 93 16.32 -13.82 17.95
C LYS A 93 15.10 -12.91 18.11
N LEU A 94 14.76 -12.14 17.09
CA LEU A 94 13.58 -11.27 17.12
C LEU A 94 12.30 -12.09 17.23
N TYR A 95 12.17 -13.14 16.45
CA TYR A 95 11.03 -14.05 16.54
C TYR A 95 10.90 -14.65 17.94
N GLN A 96 11.99 -15.14 18.53
CA GLN A 96 11.99 -15.71 19.89
C GLN A 96 11.55 -14.69 20.95
N GLN A 97 12.06 -13.46 20.88
CA GLN A 97 11.66 -12.41 21.85
C GLN A 97 10.19 -12.05 21.72
N ILE A 98 9.66 -11.95 20.50
CA ILE A 98 8.22 -11.72 20.28
C ILE A 98 7.39 -12.84 20.93
N GLN A 99 7.80 -14.11 20.77
CA GLN A 99 7.10 -15.24 21.38
C GLN A 99 7.12 -15.20 22.92
N VAL A 100 8.25 -14.82 23.53
CA VAL A 100 8.36 -14.69 25.00
C VAL A 100 7.43 -13.61 25.54
N VAL A 101 7.39 -12.45 24.88
CA VAL A 101 6.50 -11.35 25.28
C VAL A 101 5.04 -11.80 25.22
N GLN A 102 4.64 -12.50 24.15
CA GLN A 102 3.28 -13.01 23.97
C GLN A 102 2.88 -14.10 24.97
N ALA A 103 3.83 -14.93 25.42
CA ALA A 103 3.55 -15.97 26.41
C ALA A 103 3.40 -15.41 27.83
N THR A 104 4.02 -14.25 28.12
CA THR A 104 4.03 -13.66 29.46
C THR A 104 2.73 -12.90 29.77
N GLU A 105 2.03 -12.37 28.76
CA GLU A 105 0.72 -11.72 28.91
C GLU A 105 -0.42 -12.69 29.25
N GLY A 106 -0.20 -14.01 29.09
CA GLY A 106 -1.18 -15.06 29.39
C GLY A 106 -1.16 -15.60 30.83
N SER A 107 -0.36 -15.03 31.75
CA SER A 107 -0.25 -15.55 33.12
C SER A 107 0.06 -14.49 34.19
N VAL A 108 -0.90 -14.37 35.12
CA VAL A 108 -0.82 -13.95 36.53
C VAL A 108 -1.15 -12.49 36.90
N VAL A 109 -2.26 -12.38 37.66
CA VAL A 109 -2.63 -11.35 38.65
C VAL A 109 -1.64 -11.35 39.83
N GLY A 110 -1.05 -10.20 40.20
CA GLY A 110 -0.27 -10.09 41.45
C GLY A 110 0.46 -8.75 41.73
N THR A 111 -0.25 -7.84 42.39
CA THR A 111 0.13 -6.76 43.34
C THR A 111 1.61 -6.40 43.71
N ILE A 112 1.95 -5.11 43.44
CA ILE A 112 2.64 -3.98 44.19
C ILE A 112 4.00 -4.17 44.95
N PRO A 113 4.87 -3.12 45.07
CA PRO A 113 4.64 -1.96 45.95
C PRO A 113 4.98 -0.56 45.41
N THR A 114 4.21 0.40 45.91
CA THR A 114 4.31 1.86 45.85
C THR A 114 5.61 2.38 46.47
N THR A 115 6.27 3.35 45.82
CA THR A 115 6.99 4.42 46.52
C THR A 115 6.92 5.72 45.72
N THR A 116 6.35 6.70 46.39
CA THR A 116 6.37 8.14 46.20
C THR A 116 7.76 8.66 45.80
N ASP A 117 7.81 9.53 44.79
CA ASP A 117 8.35 10.88 44.94
C ASP A 117 7.88 11.76 43.78
N ALA A 118 7.13 12.79 44.15
CA ALA A 118 6.65 13.82 43.26
C ALA A 118 7.78 14.81 42.97
N VAL A 119 8.00 15.13 41.70
CA VAL A 119 8.71 16.36 41.31
C VAL A 119 7.83 17.12 40.32
N SER A 120 7.13 18.12 40.83
CA SER A 120 6.57 19.22 40.05
C SER A 120 7.67 20.23 39.78
N ILE A 121 7.90 20.59 38.51
CA ILE A 121 8.43 21.91 38.14
C ILE A 121 7.72 22.38 36.86
N SER A 122 6.81 23.31 37.10
CA SER A 122 6.33 24.37 36.21
C SER A 122 7.47 25.14 35.51
N ASP A 123 7.12 25.77 34.39
CA ASP A 123 7.87 26.83 33.69
C ASP A 123 8.85 26.40 32.61
N LEU A 124 8.33 26.32 31.36
CA LEU A 124 9.05 26.88 30.21
C LEU A 124 8.04 27.59 29.29
N THR A 125 8.06 28.90 29.43
CA THR A 125 7.33 29.92 28.67
C THR A 125 7.53 29.76 27.16
N ILE A 126 6.42 29.73 26.42
CA ILE A 126 6.38 29.81 24.96
C ILE A 126 6.82 31.22 24.55
N HIS A 127 7.95 31.33 23.85
CA HIS A 127 8.29 32.56 23.15
C HIS A 127 7.47 32.67 21.86
N ASP A 128 6.58 33.65 21.84
CA ASP A 128 5.94 34.18 20.64
C ASP A 128 6.99 34.52 19.56
N GLN A 129 6.91 33.85 18.41
CA GLN A 129 7.47 34.35 17.15
C GLN A 129 6.37 34.39 16.08
N LYS A 130 5.69 35.54 16.07
CA LYS A 130 5.35 36.39 14.91
C LYS A 130 4.89 35.66 13.63
N LEU A 131 3.57 35.65 13.45
CA LEU A 131 2.87 35.41 12.18
C LEU A 131 3.51 36.20 11.02
N ILE A 132 3.85 35.51 9.94
CA ILE A 132 4.01 36.08 8.60
C ILE A 132 2.65 35.95 7.89
N PRO A 133 2.09 36.99 7.25
CA PRO A 133 0.75 36.92 6.68
C PRO A 133 0.69 35.94 5.50
N SER A 134 -0.29 35.04 5.54
CA SER A 134 -0.67 34.16 4.46
C SER A 134 -1.01 34.95 3.19
N LYS A 135 -0.18 34.82 2.15
CA LYS A 135 -0.53 35.29 0.81
C LYS A 135 -1.54 34.29 0.23
N LYS A 136 -2.76 34.75 -0.02
CA LYS A 136 -3.84 34.00 -0.66
C LYS A 136 -3.35 33.49 -2.03
N PRO A 137 -3.40 32.18 -2.34
CA PRO A 137 -3.05 31.72 -3.67
C PRO A 137 -4.14 32.14 -4.66
N GLU A 138 -3.75 32.85 -5.71
CA GLU A 138 -4.61 33.16 -6.85
C GLU A 138 -4.93 31.89 -7.65
N PRO A 139 -6.13 31.80 -8.26
CA PRO A 139 -6.55 30.62 -9.00
C PRO A 139 -5.71 30.47 -10.27
N ILE A 140 -5.01 29.34 -10.39
CA ILE A 140 -4.31 28.95 -11.61
C ILE A 140 -5.39 28.53 -12.63
N SER A 141 -5.58 29.35 -13.66
CA SER A 141 -6.43 29.03 -14.80
C SER A 141 -5.79 27.91 -15.63
N LEU A 142 -6.50 26.78 -15.74
CA LEU A 142 -6.15 25.66 -16.62
C LEU A 142 -6.14 26.09 -18.11
N PRO A 143 -5.22 25.57 -18.94
CA PRO A 143 -5.23 25.83 -20.37
C PRO A 143 -6.50 25.26 -21.03
N THR A 144 -7.14 26.07 -21.85
CA THR A 144 -8.32 25.72 -22.64
C THR A 144 -7.99 24.69 -23.72
N GLN A 145 -8.87 23.70 -23.87
CA GLN A 145 -8.75 22.57 -24.79
C GLN A 145 -8.58 22.99 -26.26
N GLY A 146 -7.67 22.31 -26.95
CA GLY A 146 -7.50 22.33 -28.39
C GLY A 146 -7.91 21.01 -29.04
N SER A 147 -8.82 21.11 -30.01
CA SER A 147 -9.15 20.19 -31.12
C SER A 147 -9.63 18.77 -30.82
N GLN A 148 -10.94 18.58 -31.09
CA GLN A 148 -11.62 17.30 -31.23
C GLN A 148 -11.11 16.49 -32.43
N SER A 149 -10.84 15.20 -32.21
CA SER A 149 -10.80 14.17 -33.24
C SER A 149 -10.93 12.79 -32.57
N GLY A 150 -12.07 12.12 -32.75
CA GLY A 150 -12.25 10.67 -32.60
C GLY A 150 -12.15 10.00 -31.21
N ASN A 151 -11.76 10.70 -30.14
CA ASN A 151 -11.59 10.06 -28.83
C ASN A 151 -12.93 9.80 -28.14
N ARG A 152 -13.20 8.52 -27.87
CA ARG A 152 -14.28 8.06 -26.99
C ARG A 152 -14.12 8.76 -25.63
N ASP A 153 -15.22 9.26 -25.07
CA ASP A 153 -15.18 9.91 -23.76
C ASP A 153 -14.61 8.96 -22.70
N ILE A 154 -13.71 9.46 -21.85
CA ILE A 154 -13.02 8.65 -20.84
C ILE A 154 -14.02 8.01 -19.86
N LEU A 155 -15.13 8.72 -19.55
CA LEU A 155 -16.14 8.21 -18.64
C LEU A 155 -16.99 7.14 -19.30
N ASP A 156 -17.35 7.29 -20.56
CA ASP A 156 -18.07 6.25 -21.30
C ASP A 156 -17.26 4.95 -21.36
N TYR A 157 -15.96 5.07 -21.65
CA TYR A 157 -15.07 3.92 -21.68
C TYR A 157 -14.93 3.25 -20.31
N VAL A 158 -14.68 4.00 -19.24
CA VAL A 158 -14.49 3.41 -17.91
C VAL A 158 -15.77 2.79 -17.37
N ARG A 159 -16.95 3.36 -17.67
CA ARG A 159 -18.25 2.80 -17.28
C ARG A 159 -18.57 1.50 -18.00
N GLU A 160 -18.19 1.38 -19.27
CA GLU A 160 -18.37 0.16 -20.05
C GLU A 160 -17.39 -0.94 -19.61
N THR A 161 -16.10 -0.58 -19.54
CA THR A 161 -15.03 -1.57 -19.39
C THR A 161 -14.65 -1.84 -17.93
N GLY A 162 -14.86 -0.88 -17.03
CA GLY A 162 -14.32 -0.93 -15.67
C GLY A 162 -12.79 -0.77 -15.62
N ASN A 163 -12.16 -0.27 -16.70
CA ASN A 163 -10.70 -0.21 -16.83
C ASN A 163 -10.23 1.24 -17.02
N LEU A 164 -10.03 1.97 -15.92
CA LEU A 164 -9.55 3.34 -15.96
C LEU A 164 -8.18 3.50 -16.65
N PRO A 165 -7.16 2.64 -16.42
CA PRO A 165 -5.91 2.72 -17.15
C PRO A 165 -6.06 2.72 -18.68
N LEU A 166 -6.89 1.81 -19.22
CA LEU A 166 -7.14 1.73 -20.66
C LEU A 166 -8.02 2.88 -21.15
N ALA A 167 -9.02 3.28 -20.37
CA ALA A 167 -9.85 4.45 -20.68
C ALA A 167 -9.00 5.72 -20.83
N TYR A 168 -8.06 5.95 -19.91
CA TYR A 168 -7.13 7.08 -19.97
C TYR A 168 -6.22 7.00 -21.20
N TYR A 169 -5.67 5.82 -21.50
CA TYR A 169 -4.83 5.63 -22.69
C TYR A 169 -5.59 5.94 -23.99
N ASP A 170 -6.78 5.37 -24.16
CA ASP A 170 -7.58 5.53 -25.37
C ASP A 170 -8.08 6.98 -25.52
N ALA A 171 -8.50 7.63 -24.42
CA ALA A 171 -9.08 8.98 -24.48
C ALA A 171 -8.05 10.12 -24.45
N GLN A 172 -6.89 9.94 -23.82
CA GLN A 172 -5.95 11.05 -23.52
C GLN A 172 -4.55 10.85 -24.09
N LEU A 173 -4.16 9.64 -24.48
CA LEU A 173 -2.81 9.34 -24.97
C LEU A 173 -2.77 8.94 -26.45
N THR A 174 -3.81 8.26 -26.93
CA THR A 174 -3.88 7.79 -28.31
C THR A 174 -3.95 8.96 -29.28
N ASN A 175 -3.13 8.91 -30.35
CA ASN A 175 -2.97 9.96 -31.35
C ASN A 175 -2.47 11.31 -30.78
N THR A 176 -1.74 11.29 -29.67
CA THR A 176 -1.09 12.47 -29.10
C THR A 176 0.44 12.34 -29.15
N ASP A 177 1.15 13.47 -29.19
CA ASP A 177 2.61 13.52 -29.04
C ASP A 177 3.05 13.50 -27.55
N LYS A 178 2.19 12.98 -26.67
CA LYS A 178 2.44 13.00 -25.23
C LYS A 178 3.55 12.02 -24.89
N THR A 179 4.56 12.53 -24.21
CA THR A 179 5.70 11.74 -23.73
C THR A 179 5.36 11.06 -22.40
N VAL A 180 6.11 10.03 -22.04
CA VAL A 180 6.01 9.42 -20.70
C VAL A 180 6.29 10.45 -19.60
N ALA A 181 7.23 11.37 -19.82
CA ALA A 181 7.48 12.46 -18.88
C ALA A 181 6.24 13.36 -18.70
N GLY A 182 5.50 13.64 -19.78
CA GLY A 182 4.24 14.38 -19.70
C GLY A 182 3.18 13.63 -18.89
N VAL A 183 3.06 12.31 -19.07
CA VAL A 183 2.12 11.49 -18.27
C VAL A 183 2.55 11.43 -16.80
N LEU A 184 3.86 11.42 -16.52
CA LEU A 184 4.40 11.49 -15.17
C LEU A 184 4.07 12.83 -14.49
N ASP A 185 4.18 13.95 -15.22
CA ASP A 185 3.82 15.28 -14.73
C ASP A 185 2.31 15.37 -14.40
N ASP A 186 1.45 14.76 -15.23
CA ASP A 186 0.02 14.67 -14.93
C ASP A 186 -0.26 13.79 -13.72
N ALA A 187 0.45 12.66 -13.56
CA ALA A 187 0.32 11.79 -12.41
C ALA A 187 0.71 12.51 -11.12
N ILE A 188 1.81 13.27 -11.14
CA ILE A 188 2.23 14.12 -10.01
C ILE A 188 1.15 15.15 -9.67
N THR A 189 0.64 15.86 -10.69
CA THR A 189 -0.41 16.87 -10.52
C THR A 189 -1.69 16.25 -9.95
N GLY A 190 -2.08 15.08 -10.44
CA GLY A 190 -3.23 14.33 -9.97
C GLY A 190 -3.09 13.90 -8.52
N ILE A 191 -1.96 13.29 -8.15
CA ILE A 191 -1.68 12.86 -6.77
C ILE A 191 -1.70 14.05 -5.80
N LEU A 192 -1.10 15.19 -6.16
CA LEU A 192 -1.14 16.41 -5.34
C LEU A 192 -2.57 16.94 -5.15
N ARG A 193 -3.38 16.94 -6.22
CA ARG A 193 -4.78 17.37 -6.17
C ARG A 193 -5.60 16.47 -5.25
N GLU A 194 -5.51 15.16 -5.41
CA GLU A 194 -6.24 14.21 -4.58
C GLU A 194 -5.79 14.27 -3.12
N GLY A 195 -4.49 14.42 -2.87
CA GLY A 195 -3.93 14.66 -1.55
C GLY A 195 -4.51 15.92 -0.90
N ALA A 196 -4.63 17.03 -1.63
CA ALA A 196 -5.23 18.25 -1.13
C ALA A 196 -6.72 18.08 -0.80
N THR A 197 -7.48 17.38 -1.65
CA THR A 197 -8.90 17.09 -1.44
C THR A 197 -9.14 16.25 -0.18
N LEU A 198 -8.21 15.36 0.16
CA LEU A 198 -8.29 14.46 1.31
C LEU A 198 -7.60 15.00 2.58
N ASP A 199 -7.09 16.24 2.57
CA ASP A 199 -6.27 16.80 3.66
C ASP A 199 -5.01 15.95 3.97
N LYS A 200 -4.42 15.37 2.92
CA LYS A 200 -3.18 14.56 2.93
C LYS A 200 -2.05 15.22 2.14
N SER A 201 -2.04 16.55 2.05
CA SER A 201 -1.09 17.32 1.22
C SER A 201 0.38 16.96 1.48
N SER A 202 0.81 16.84 2.74
CA SER A 202 2.20 16.49 3.07
C SER A 202 2.59 15.08 2.61
N GLU A 203 1.65 14.14 2.65
CA GLU A 203 1.86 12.77 2.16
C GLU A 203 1.93 12.75 0.63
N ALA A 204 1.06 13.50 -0.05
CA ALA A 204 1.10 13.64 -1.51
C ALA A 204 2.39 14.31 -2.01
N GLU A 205 2.87 15.34 -1.31
CA GLU A 205 4.17 15.96 -1.58
C GLU A 205 5.31 14.96 -1.42
N TRP A 206 5.27 14.11 -0.38
CA TRP A 206 6.26 13.07 -0.17
C TRP A 206 6.25 12.03 -1.30
N LEU A 207 5.08 11.50 -1.68
CA LEU A 207 4.95 10.52 -2.77
C LEU A 207 5.46 11.09 -4.10
N THR A 208 5.11 12.34 -4.41
CA THR A 208 5.46 12.97 -5.70
C THR A 208 6.91 13.41 -5.78
N LYS A 209 7.56 13.71 -4.65
CA LYS A 209 9.01 13.98 -4.62
C LYS A 209 9.81 12.79 -5.13
N GLU A 210 9.40 11.56 -4.81
CA GLU A 210 10.06 10.34 -5.31
C GLU A 210 9.88 10.18 -6.84
N LEU A 211 8.71 10.52 -7.38
CA LEU A 211 8.46 10.56 -8.82
C LEU A 211 9.29 11.65 -9.53
N LEU A 212 9.38 12.85 -8.94
CA LEU A 212 10.15 13.96 -9.49
C LEU A 212 11.64 13.64 -9.61
N ASN A 213 12.18 12.84 -8.68
CA ASN A 213 13.58 12.40 -8.76
C ASN A 213 13.88 11.56 -10.01
N LEU A 214 12.87 10.98 -10.66
CA LEU A 214 13.03 10.23 -11.90
C LEU A 214 13.04 11.11 -13.15
N ARG A 215 12.58 12.37 -13.04
CA ARG A 215 12.58 13.33 -14.15
C ARG A 215 13.98 13.52 -14.77
N LYS A 216 15.02 13.36 -13.95
CA LYS A 216 16.43 13.44 -14.37
C LYS A 216 16.83 12.38 -15.40
N TYR A 217 16.09 11.29 -15.52
CA TYR A 217 16.37 10.22 -16.49
C TYR A 217 15.79 10.50 -17.88
N GLY A 218 15.11 11.64 -18.10
CA GLY A 218 14.86 12.17 -19.44
C GLY A 218 14.01 11.27 -20.33
N ILE A 219 12.87 10.81 -19.84
CA ILE A 219 11.98 9.90 -20.58
C ILE A 219 11.24 10.68 -21.69
N LYS A 220 11.93 10.84 -22.83
CA LYS A 220 11.45 11.58 -24.01
C LYS A 220 10.65 10.71 -24.99
N GLU A 221 10.47 9.43 -24.67
CA GLU A 221 9.74 8.51 -25.52
C GLU A 221 8.26 8.89 -25.58
N ASN A 222 7.71 8.92 -26.79
CA ASN A 222 6.29 9.10 -27.00
C ASN A 222 5.52 7.87 -26.52
N VAL A 223 4.35 8.10 -25.94
CA VAL A 223 3.47 7.02 -25.52
C VAL A 223 3.02 6.22 -26.75
N SER A 224 3.11 4.89 -26.65
CA SER A 224 2.55 3.97 -27.65
C SER A 224 2.01 2.71 -26.98
N LYS A 225 1.18 1.92 -27.68
CA LYS A 225 0.57 0.68 -27.17
C LYS A 225 1.59 -0.37 -26.74
N HIS A 226 2.77 -0.40 -27.35
CA HIS A 226 3.82 -1.39 -27.08
C HIS A 226 4.97 -0.87 -26.23
N LEU A 227 4.90 0.39 -25.78
CA LEU A 227 5.92 1.00 -24.95
C LEU A 227 6.14 0.21 -23.64
N LYS A 228 7.41 -0.03 -23.34
CA LYS A 228 7.89 -0.48 -22.04
C LYS A 228 8.35 0.74 -21.25
N LEU A 229 7.91 0.88 -20.00
CA LEU A 229 8.41 1.96 -19.16
C LEU A 229 9.88 1.71 -18.82
N PRO A 230 10.70 2.77 -18.67
CA PRO A 230 12.00 2.64 -18.04
C PRO A 230 11.90 1.91 -16.71
N TYR A 231 12.87 1.03 -16.43
CA TYR A 231 12.83 0.11 -15.29
C TYR A 231 12.67 0.86 -13.96
N GLU A 232 13.42 1.95 -13.79
CA GLU A 232 13.40 2.79 -12.59
C GLU A 232 12.02 3.44 -12.38
N LEU A 233 11.33 3.82 -13.47
CA LEU A 233 9.98 4.36 -13.40
C LEU A 233 8.96 3.28 -13.05
N ALA A 234 9.07 2.11 -13.66
CA ALA A 234 8.20 0.99 -13.35
C ALA A 234 8.32 0.58 -11.87
N GLU A 235 9.55 0.42 -11.36
CA GLU A 235 9.81 0.11 -9.96
C GLU A 235 9.26 1.19 -9.02
N MET A 236 9.40 2.46 -9.37
CA MET A 236 8.90 3.54 -8.52
C MET A 236 7.36 3.59 -8.47
N CYS A 237 6.67 3.33 -9.59
CA CYS A 237 5.21 3.27 -9.59
C CYS A 237 4.71 2.12 -8.69
N ILE A 238 5.36 0.96 -8.79
CA ILE A 238 5.11 -0.22 -7.94
C ILE A 238 5.41 0.11 -6.47
N TYR A 239 6.54 0.76 -6.19
CA TYR A 239 6.93 1.19 -4.85
C TYR A 239 5.91 2.14 -4.23
N ILE A 240 5.51 3.19 -4.94
CA ILE A 240 4.53 4.16 -4.46
C ILE A 240 3.18 3.50 -4.20
N TYR A 241 2.74 2.60 -5.09
CA TYR A 241 1.48 1.88 -4.91
C TYR A 241 1.52 0.85 -3.77
N SER A 242 2.70 0.33 -3.42
CA SER A 242 2.87 -0.58 -2.27
C SER A 242 3.11 0.14 -0.94
N LYS A 243 3.21 1.48 -0.94
CA LYS A 243 3.34 2.24 0.30
C LYS A 243 2.00 2.37 0.99
N SER A 244 2.00 2.12 2.30
CA SER A 244 0.97 2.56 3.22
C SER A 244 0.81 4.08 3.12
N SER A 245 -0.10 4.50 2.26
CA SER A 245 -0.42 5.89 1.99
C SER A 245 -1.87 6.03 1.55
N PHE A 246 -2.36 7.26 1.39
CA PHE A 246 -3.73 7.48 0.92
C PHE A 246 -3.99 6.93 -0.50
N LEU A 247 -2.95 6.85 -1.35
CA LEU A 247 -3.13 6.64 -2.79
C LEU A 247 -3.71 5.25 -3.14
N PRO A 248 -3.21 4.11 -2.61
CA PRO A 248 -3.79 2.80 -2.90
C PRO A 248 -5.24 2.69 -2.44
N GLY A 249 -5.55 3.19 -1.23
CA GLY A 249 -6.91 3.18 -0.67
C GLY A 249 -7.87 4.02 -1.51
N LEU A 250 -7.47 5.24 -1.88
CA LEU A 250 -8.24 6.11 -2.78
C LEU A 250 -8.48 5.45 -4.14
N MET A 251 -7.43 4.89 -4.76
CA MET A 251 -7.56 4.20 -6.04
C MET A 251 -8.53 3.02 -5.93
N THR A 252 -8.42 2.19 -4.89
CA THR A 252 -9.36 1.08 -4.66
C THR A 252 -10.79 1.59 -4.51
N GLN A 253 -11.01 2.62 -3.69
CA GLN A 253 -12.33 3.22 -3.48
C GLN A 253 -12.95 3.73 -4.78
N VAL A 254 -12.21 4.53 -5.56
CA VAL A 254 -12.72 5.16 -6.79
C VAL A 254 -12.92 4.13 -7.89
N LEU A 255 -11.94 3.25 -8.10
CA LEU A 255 -11.99 2.30 -9.22
C LEU A 255 -12.97 1.15 -8.98
N ASN A 256 -13.31 0.81 -7.73
CA ASN A 256 -14.35 -0.19 -7.44
C ASN A 256 -15.76 0.27 -7.80
N SER A 257 -15.97 1.56 -8.05
CA SER A 257 -17.27 2.11 -8.47
C SER A 257 -17.16 2.87 -9.80
N PRO A 258 -16.94 2.19 -10.95
CA PRO A 258 -16.73 2.86 -12.24
C PRO A 258 -17.86 3.82 -12.64
N GLN A 259 -19.09 3.53 -12.21
CA GLN A 259 -20.26 4.36 -12.50
C GLN A 259 -20.25 5.71 -11.79
N SER A 260 -19.58 5.81 -10.63
CA SER A 260 -19.48 7.04 -9.85
C SER A 260 -18.22 7.86 -10.13
N ILE A 261 -17.32 7.38 -11.01
CA ILE A 261 -16.10 8.11 -11.36
C ILE A 261 -16.48 9.43 -12.06
N THR A 262 -15.98 10.53 -11.52
CA THR A 262 -16.12 11.87 -12.12
C THR A 262 -15.02 12.13 -13.17
N SER A 263 -15.24 13.08 -14.08
CA SER A 263 -14.19 13.51 -15.03
C SER A 263 -12.93 13.98 -14.30
N GLU A 264 -13.09 14.62 -13.15
CA GLU A 264 -11.99 15.12 -12.34
C GLU A 264 -11.13 13.98 -11.79
N GLN A 265 -11.77 12.97 -11.18
CA GLN A 265 -11.10 11.76 -10.69
C GLN A 265 -10.47 10.95 -11.82
N ALA A 266 -11.14 10.85 -12.97
CA ALA A 266 -10.59 10.16 -14.13
C ALA A 266 -9.32 10.84 -14.64
N ASN A 267 -9.28 12.17 -14.62
CA ASN A 267 -8.13 12.96 -15.05
C ASN A 267 -7.01 13.01 -13.99
N SER A 268 -7.33 12.99 -12.70
CA SER A 268 -6.31 13.00 -11.63
C SER A 268 -5.70 11.63 -11.39
N LEU A 269 -6.49 10.56 -11.37
CA LEU A 269 -6.03 9.20 -11.09
C LEU A 269 -5.65 8.42 -12.35
N GLY A 270 -6.21 8.76 -13.51
CA GLY A 270 -5.94 8.09 -14.79
C GLY A 270 -4.46 8.01 -15.16
N PRO A 271 -3.68 9.10 -15.09
CA PRO A 271 -2.26 9.08 -15.42
C PRO A 271 -1.44 8.10 -14.58
N PHE A 272 -1.58 8.14 -13.25
CA PHE A 272 -0.86 7.21 -12.37
C PHE A 272 -1.38 5.78 -12.52
N SER A 273 -2.70 5.59 -12.67
CA SER A 273 -3.31 4.28 -12.94
C SER A 273 -2.73 3.64 -14.20
N TRP A 274 -2.54 4.43 -15.26
CA TRP A 274 -1.90 3.95 -16.48
C TRP A 274 -0.44 3.60 -16.28
N LEU A 275 0.36 4.46 -15.62
CA LEU A 275 1.76 4.17 -15.34
C LEU A 275 1.92 2.86 -14.53
N LEU A 276 1.13 2.68 -13.48
CA LEU A 276 1.12 1.47 -12.67
C LEU A 276 0.70 0.24 -13.50
N TYR A 277 -0.36 0.35 -14.29
CA TYR A 277 -0.80 -0.72 -15.20
C TYR A 277 0.31 -1.15 -16.16
N ARG A 278 1.05 -0.19 -16.72
CA ARG A 278 2.19 -0.47 -17.62
C ARG A 278 3.38 -1.04 -16.86
N ALA A 279 3.65 -0.60 -15.63
CA ALA A 279 4.68 -1.16 -14.78
C ALA A 279 4.42 -2.64 -14.49
N LEU A 280 3.22 -2.99 -14.02
CA LEU A 280 2.82 -4.36 -13.68
C LEU A 280 2.86 -5.29 -14.90
N ARG A 281 2.41 -4.85 -16.08
CA ARG A 281 2.42 -5.67 -17.30
C ARG A 281 3.81 -6.01 -17.84
N GLN A 282 4.86 -5.35 -17.36
CA GLN A 282 6.23 -5.67 -17.73
C GLN A 282 6.84 -6.75 -16.84
N LEU A 283 6.22 -7.04 -15.69
CA LEU A 283 6.66 -8.07 -14.78
C LEU A 283 6.33 -9.45 -15.36
N LYS A 284 7.29 -10.38 -15.25
CA LYS A 284 7.06 -11.77 -15.63
C LYS A 284 6.38 -12.48 -14.47
N THR A 285 5.30 -13.18 -14.77
CA THR A 285 4.65 -14.06 -13.80
C THR A 285 4.43 -15.42 -14.42
N THR A 286 4.90 -16.47 -13.75
CA THR A 286 4.77 -17.85 -14.21
C THR A 286 4.31 -18.74 -13.06
N ASN A 287 3.56 -19.80 -13.40
CA ASN A 287 3.22 -20.89 -12.49
C ASN A 287 2.38 -20.52 -11.25
N ILE A 288 1.41 -19.61 -11.40
CA ILE A 288 0.46 -19.27 -10.32
C ILE A 288 -0.93 -19.79 -10.70
N PRO A 289 -1.31 -20.98 -10.26
CA PRO A 289 -2.62 -21.54 -10.59
C PRO A 289 -3.74 -20.90 -9.76
N THR A 290 -3.47 -20.45 -8.53
CA THR A 290 -4.51 -20.01 -7.61
C THR A 290 -3.99 -18.92 -6.69
N VAL A 291 -4.83 -17.91 -6.45
CA VAL A 291 -4.59 -16.83 -5.49
C VAL A 291 -5.76 -16.66 -4.53
N TYR A 292 -5.51 -16.00 -3.41
CA TYR A 292 -6.42 -15.89 -2.27
C TYR A 292 -6.62 -14.42 -1.89
N LYS A 293 -7.85 -14.04 -1.57
CA LYS A 293 -8.16 -12.71 -1.05
C LYS A 293 -9.15 -12.81 0.09
N ASP A 294 -8.82 -12.24 1.23
CA ASP A 294 -9.69 -12.15 2.39
C ASP A 294 -10.37 -10.78 2.36
N LEU A 295 -11.67 -10.77 2.63
CA LEU A 295 -12.54 -9.60 2.53
C LEU A 295 -13.52 -9.62 3.69
N GLU A 296 -13.89 -8.42 4.14
CA GLU A 296 -15.03 -8.23 5.02
C GLU A 296 -16.21 -7.79 4.17
N LEU A 297 -17.21 -8.66 3.98
CA LEU A 297 -18.36 -8.40 3.11
C LEU A 297 -19.69 -8.67 3.80
N THR A 298 -20.65 -7.79 3.56
CA THR A 298 -22.07 -8.01 3.86
C THR A 298 -22.68 -9.12 2.99
N ASP A 299 -23.86 -9.61 3.38
CA ASP A 299 -24.62 -10.58 2.57
C ASP A 299 -24.95 -10.02 1.18
N GLU A 300 -25.24 -8.72 1.10
CA GLU A 300 -25.51 -8.00 -0.14
C GLU A 300 -24.28 -7.93 -1.05
N GLU A 301 -23.12 -7.53 -0.53
CA GLU A 301 -21.89 -7.43 -1.32
C GLU A 301 -21.43 -8.81 -1.81
N ARG A 302 -21.64 -9.88 -1.04
CA ARG A 302 -21.32 -11.25 -1.50
C ARG A 302 -22.09 -11.64 -2.76
N LYS A 303 -23.30 -11.11 -2.97
CA LYS A 303 -24.09 -11.39 -4.19
C LYS A 303 -23.37 -10.92 -5.45
N ASP A 304 -22.51 -9.89 -5.37
CA ASP A 304 -21.73 -9.41 -6.51
C ASP A 304 -20.68 -10.43 -6.98
N TYR A 305 -20.21 -11.30 -6.10
CA TYR A 305 -19.22 -12.34 -6.40
C TYR A 305 -19.85 -13.69 -6.81
N VAL A 306 -21.17 -13.81 -6.76
CA VAL A 306 -21.93 -15.02 -7.16
C VAL A 306 -22.60 -14.84 -8.54
N LYS A 307 -22.36 -13.70 -9.20
CA LYS A 307 -22.81 -13.43 -10.57
C LYS A 307 -22.09 -14.34 -11.57
N GLU A 308 -22.73 -14.55 -12.73
CA GLU A 308 -22.16 -15.33 -13.83
C GLU A 308 -20.79 -14.76 -14.27
N GLU A 309 -20.73 -13.43 -14.39
CA GLU A 309 -19.48 -12.68 -14.61
C GLU A 309 -19.22 -11.76 -13.41
N VAL A 310 -18.04 -11.88 -12.84
CA VAL A 310 -17.49 -11.04 -11.77
C VAL A 310 -16.34 -10.24 -12.36
N LYS A 311 -16.46 -8.92 -12.39
CA LYS A 311 -15.43 -8.02 -12.93
C LYS A 311 -14.71 -7.29 -11.80
N PHE A 312 -13.38 -7.36 -11.78
CA PHE A 312 -12.59 -6.55 -10.86
C PHE A 312 -12.16 -5.27 -11.55
N THR A 313 -12.54 -4.14 -11.00
CA THR A 313 -12.38 -2.83 -11.66
C THR A 313 -11.26 -1.99 -11.03
N ALA A 314 -10.79 -2.35 -9.84
CA ALA A 314 -9.60 -1.79 -9.23
C ALA A 314 -8.39 -2.74 -9.33
N PHE A 315 -7.20 -2.18 -9.10
CA PHE A 315 -6.02 -2.97 -8.79
C PHE A 315 -6.30 -3.80 -7.54
N THR A 316 -6.16 -5.11 -7.63
CA THR A 316 -6.60 -6.02 -6.59
C THR A 316 -5.43 -6.85 -6.09
N GLU A 317 -4.96 -6.53 -4.89
CA GLU A 317 -3.98 -7.35 -4.18
C GLU A 317 -4.61 -8.69 -3.75
N THR A 318 -3.86 -9.75 -3.96
CA THR A 318 -4.15 -11.13 -3.54
C THR A 318 -2.87 -11.82 -3.10
N TYR A 319 -2.97 -12.98 -2.49
CA TYR A 319 -1.85 -13.74 -1.96
C TYR A 319 -1.74 -15.10 -2.62
N LYS A 320 -0.51 -15.63 -2.73
CA LYS A 320 -0.26 -16.94 -3.32
C LYS A 320 -0.53 -18.10 -2.36
N GLN A 321 -0.45 -17.86 -1.06
CA GLN A 321 -0.79 -18.87 -0.05
C GLN A 321 -2.02 -18.44 0.73
N ARG A 322 -2.95 -19.38 0.93
CA ARG A 322 -4.18 -19.16 1.69
C ARG A 322 -3.92 -18.59 3.08
N ARG A 323 -2.91 -19.12 3.78
CA ARG A 323 -2.53 -18.71 5.15
C ARG A 323 -2.05 -17.26 5.25
N ASP A 324 -1.55 -16.69 4.15
CA ASP A 324 -1.07 -15.31 4.13
C ASP A 324 -2.23 -14.32 3.93
N SER A 325 -3.38 -14.80 3.46
CA SER A 325 -4.59 -14.02 3.23
C SER A 325 -5.61 -14.17 4.37
N GLU A 326 -5.85 -15.40 4.84
CA GLU A 326 -6.98 -15.77 5.69
C GLU A 326 -6.76 -15.36 7.16
N CYS A 327 -6.79 -14.05 7.44
CA CYS A 327 -6.40 -13.49 8.73
C CYS A 327 -7.59 -12.97 9.54
N VAL A 328 -8.53 -12.22 8.93
CA VAL A 328 -9.52 -11.43 9.69
C VAL A 328 -10.91 -11.39 9.06
N GLY A 329 -11.02 -11.27 7.74
CA GLY A 329 -12.28 -11.02 7.05
C GLY A 329 -13.27 -12.19 7.13
N ASN A 330 -14.56 -11.90 6.97
CA ASN A 330 -15.64 -12.89 6.98
C ASN A 330 -15.79 -13.69 5.67
N THR A 331 -15.09 -13.30 4.59
CA THR A 331 -15.19 -13.91 3.27
C THR A 331 -13.82 -14.16 2.65
N LEU A 332 -13.56 -15.39 2.19
CA LEU A 332 -12.37 -15.77 1.44
C LEU A 332 -12.71 -16.02 -0.03
N LEU A 333 -12.05 -15.28 -0.91
CA LEU A 333 -12.02 -15.58 -2.34
C LEU A 333 -10.88 -16.55 -2.65
N ILE A 334 -11.20 -17.62 -3.38
CA ILE A 334 -10.24 -18.57 -3.94
C ILE A 334 -10.33 -18.46 -5.47
N ILE A 335 -9.29 -17.93 -6.10
CA ILE A 335 -9.35 -17.53 -7.51
C ILE A 335 -8.40 -18.40 -8.33
N ASP A 336 -8.94 -19.28 -9.17
CA ASP A 336 -8.19 -20.08 -10.15
C ASP A 336 -7.82 -19.22 -11.36
N LEU A 337 -6.53 -19.00 -11.55
CA LEU A 337 -5.99 -18.20 -12.65
C LEU A 337 -5.73 -19.04 -13.91
N ASN A 338 -5.83 -20.37 -13.84
CA ASN A 338 -5.59 -21.22 -15.00
C ASN A 338 -6.72 -21.10 -16.01
N VAL A 339 -6.37 -20.66 -17.21
CA VAL A 339 -7.24 -20.79 -18.37
C VAL A 339 -6.66 -21.87 -19.27
N LYS A 340 -7.38 -23.00 -19.37
CA LYS A 340 -6.96 -24.22 -20.09
C LYS A 340 -6.77 -24.04 -21.61
N SER A 341 -6.84 -22.82 -22.16
CA SER A 341 -7.08 -22.58 -23.59
C SER A 341 -5.87 -22.16 -24.43
N ASN A 342 -4.65 -22.04 -23.91
CA ASN A 342 -3.50 -21.66 -24.75
C ASN A 342 -2.27 -22.57 -24.58
N SER A 343 -2.11 -23.50 -25.51
CA SER A 343 -0.90 -24.32 -25.71
C SER A 343 0.26 -23.57 -26.40
N PHE A 344 0.14 -22.24 -26.61
CA PHE A 344 1.03 -21.46 -27.48
C PHE A 344 1.74 -20.27 -26.83
N LYS A 345 1.54 -19.98 -25.54
CA LYS A 345 2.27 -18.93 -24.82
C LYS A 345 2.74 -19.46 -23.48
N ASP A 346 4.02 -19.29 -23.14
CA ASP A 346 4.61 -19.61 -21.83
C ASP A 346 4.05 -18.77 -20.65
N GLN A 347 2.96 -18.04 -20.86
CA GLN A 347 2.27 -17.23 -19.86
C GLN A 347 0.88 -17.82 -19.58
N ASN A 348 0.79 -18.61 -18.52
CA ASN A 348 -0.48 -19.18 -18.06
C ASN A 348 -1.39 -18.15 -17.38
N VAL A 349 -0.91 -16.92 -17.11
CA VAL A 349 -1.62 -15.90 -16.32
C VAL A 349 -1.64 -14.56 -17.06
N CYS A 350 -2.84 -14.07 -17.39
CA CYS A 350 -3.09 -12.82 -18.11
C CYS A 350 -4.06 -11.89 -17.38
N CYS A 351 -4.01 -11.85 -16.05
CA CYS A 351 -4.89 -10.99 -15.24
C CYS A 351 -4.18 -10.23 -14.11
N GLY A 352 -2.88 -10.46 -13.92
CA GLY A 352 -2.11 -9.81 -12.87
C GLY A 352 -0.62 -10.10 -12.97
N ALA A 353 0.14 -9.58 -12.03
CA ALA A 353 1.55 -9.85 -11.89
C ALA A 353 2.00 -10.03 -10.44
N ASP A 354 3.11 -10.74 -10.27
CA ASP A 354 3.83 -10.80 -9.01
C ASP A 354 4.35 -9.44 -8.59
N MET A 355 3.94 -8.99 -7.41
CA MET A 355 4.45 -7.75 -6.87
C MET A 355 5.82 -8.02 -6.25
N PRO A 356 6.91 -7.39 -6.71
CA PRO A 356 8.22 -7.61 -6.12
C PRO A 356 8.19 -7.15 -4.66
N GLY A 357 8.39 -8.09 -3.74
CA GLY A 357 8.65 -7.76 -2.34
C GLY A 357 10.11 -7.35 -2.17
N TYR A 358 10.41 -6.49 -1.20
CA TYR A 358 11.80 -6.21 -0.78
C TYR A 358 12.50 -7.43 -0.17
N SER A 359 11.76 -8.50 0.11
CA SER A 359 12.27 -9.86 0.33
C SER A 359 11.99 -10.72 -0.90
N ASN A 360 12.92 -11.61 -1.27
CA ASN A 360 12.84 -12.57 -2.39
C ASN A 360 11.62 -13.54 -2.37
N LEU A 361 10.66 -13.33 -1.46
CA LEU A 361 9.37 -13.98 -1.38
C LEU A 361 8.32 -12.94 -1.78
N SER A 362 8.05 -12.79 -3.07
CA SER A 362 6.86 -12.10 -3.56
C SER A 362 5.63 -12.93 -3.16
N MET A 363 5.05 -12.61 -2.00
CA MET A 363 3.89 -13.31 -1.43
C MET A 363 2.57 -12.83 -2.03
N SER A 364 2.56 -11.61 -2.58
CA SER A 364 1.38 -10.94 -3.14
C SER A 364 1.38 -10.93 -4.67
N PHE A 365 0.21 -11.21 -5.26
CA PHE A 365 -0.10 -11.11 -6.68
C PHE A 365 -1.14 -10.01 -6.90
N HIS A 366 -0.86 -9.08 -7.81
CA HIS A 366 -1.70 -7.92 -8.06
C HIS A 366 -2.41 -8.06 -9.41
N MET A 367 -3.74 -8.11 -9.37
CA MET A 367 -4.56 -8.09 -10.57
C MET A 367 -4.79 -6.67 -11.05
N TRP A 368 -4.84 -6.48 -12.37
CA TRP A 368 -5.13 -5.18 -12.96
C TRP A 368 -6.64 -4.92 -13.13
N PRO A 369 -7.06 -3.65 -13.20
CA PRO A 369 -8.44 -3.27 -13.55
C PRO A 369 -8.98 -3.94 -14.81
N GLY A 370 -10.27 -4.24 -14.81
CA GLY A 370 -11.04 -4.73 -15.96
C GLY A 370 -10.97 -6.24 -16.20
N VAL A 371 -10.33 -7.01 -15.33
CA VAL A 371 -10.26 -8.47 -15.46
C VAL A 371 -11.59 -9.13 -15.06
N LYS A 372 -11.92 -10.21 -15.74
CA LYS A 372 -13.19 -10.94 -15.57
C LYS A 372 -12.96 -12.33 -15.00
N PHE A 373 -13.87 -12.75 -14.14
CA PHE A 373 -13.92 -14.07 -13.52
C PHE A 373 -15.33 -14.64 -13.60
N HIS A 374 -15.43 -15.95 -13.56
CA HIS A 374 -16.70 -16.66 -13.43
C HIS A 374 -16.82 -17.22 -12.03
N PHE A 375 -18.00 -17.10 -11.45
CA PHE A 375 -18.34 -17.83 -10.25
C PHE A 375 -18.28 -19.33 -10.50
N SER A 376 -17.65 -20.07 -9.59
CA SER A 376 -17.54 -21.53 -9.69
C SER A 376 -18.33 -22.26 -8.62
N LYS A 377 -18.17 -21.87 -7.34
CA LYS A 377 -18.87 -22.47 -6.21
C LYS A 377 -18.82 -21.58 -4.98
N TYR A 378 -19.71 -21.84 -4.04
CA TYR A 378 -19.84 -21.15 -2.77
C TYR A 378 -19.91 -22.18 -1.64
N GLU A 379 -19.15 -21.96 -0.57
CA GLU A 379 -19.11 -22.80 0.62
C GLU A 379 -19.18 -21.93 1.88
N TYR A 380 -19.63 -22.51 3.00
CA TYR A 380 -19.56 -21.89 4.31
C TYR A 380 -18.77 -22.78 5.26
N ASP A 381 -17.66 -22.26 5.78
CA ASP A 381 -16.86 -22.91 6.81
C ASP A 381 -17.43 -22.52 8.18
N ALA A 382 -18.21 -23.42 8.77
CA ALA A 382 -18.87 -23.19 10.06
C ALA A 382 -17.88 -23.09 11.22
N ASP A 383 -16.74 -23.78 11.15
CA ASP A 383 -15.74 -23.75 12.21
C ASP A 383 -15.03 -22.39 12.25
N LYS A 384 -14.80 -21.81 11.08
CA LYS A 384 -14.18 -20.49 10.94
C LYS A 384 -15.18 -19.33 10.82
N GLN A 385 -16.47 -19.63 10.80
CA GLN A 385 -17.56 -18.67 10.50
C GLN A 385 -17.24 -17.84 9.24
N LYS A 386 -16.82 -18.53 8.16
CA LYS A 386 -16.25 -17.88 6.97
C LYS A 386 -16.93 -18.33 5.69
N HIS A 387 -17.33 -17.36 4.88
CA HIS A 387 -17.85 -17.61 3.53
C HIS A 387 -16.69 -17.83 2.57
N ILE A 388 -16.77 -18.85 1.71
CA ILE A 388 -15.73 -19.17 0.73
C ILE A 388 -16.33 -19.11 -0.66
N ILE A 389 -15.80 -18.21 -1.50
CA ILE A 389 -16.26 -17.99 -2.86
C ILE A 389 -15.14 -18.39 -3.82
N TYR A 390 -15.47 -19.28 -4.76
CA TYR A 390 -14.52 -19.78 -5.74
C TYR A 390 -14.76 -19.10 -7.07
N LEU A 391 -13.72 -18.48 -7.61
CA LEU A 391 -13.73 -17.76 -8.88
C LEU A 391 -12.76 -18.41 -9.85
N LYS A 392 -13.05 -18.32 -11.14
CA LYS A 392 -12.17 -18.80 -12.21
C LYS A 392 -11.94 -17.74 -13.28
N SER A 393 -10.69 -17.53 -13.67
CA SER A 393 -10.31 -16.55 -14.69
C SER A 393 -11.04 -16.79 -16.01
N SER A 394 -11.58 -15.72 -16.59
CA SER A 394 -12.21 -15.75 -17.90
C SER A 394 -11.20 -15.91 -19.03
N ALA A 395 -11.58 -16.63 -20.09
CA ALA A 395 -10.78 -16.70 -21.31
C ALA A 395 -10.71 -15.35 -22.05
N GLU A 396 -11.63 -14.42 -21.79
CA GLU A 396 -11.62 -13.07 -22.35
C GLU A 396 -10.48 -12.19 -21.85
N ASN A 397 -9.77 -12.62 -20.79
CA ASN A 397 -8.62 -11.91 -20.29
C ASN A 397 -7.36 -12.04 -21.21
N TYR A 398 -7.39 -12.89 -22.26
CA TYR A 398 -6.22 -13.31 -23.06
C TYR A 398 -6.02 -12.58 -24.39
#